data_AF-X1VUY5-F1
#
_entry.id   AF-X1VUY5-F1
#
_cell.length_a   1.000
_cell.length_b   1.000
_cell.length_c   1.000
_cell.angle_alpha   90.00
_cell.angle_beta   90.00
_cell.angle_gamma   90.00
#
_symmetry.space_group_name_H-M   'P 1'
#
loop_
_entity.id
_entity.type
_entity.pdbx_description
1 polymer ?
#
loop_
_entity_poly.entity_id
_entity_poly.type
_entity_poly.pdbx_seq_one_letter_code
_entity_poly.pdbx_strand_id
1 'polypeptide(L)'
;MLTRIHPENRAAINKISASQLCGKGCVIHINEETGTTNVIPLRCKTWSCHRCSKTLRNRWIRRIIAAKPERWMTLTMPPAAGENTELDFRRMQDAWEKLVVAIRIRWGKFQYVAIREIQKRGKGEFRP
;
A
#
# COMPACT_ATOMS: atom_id res chain seq x y z
N MET A 1 27.47 17.44 -22.14
CA MET A 1 27.01 17.57 -23.53
C MET A 1 25.52 17.23 -23.55
N LEU A 2 24.65 18.23 -23.70
CA LEU A 2 23.19 18.08 -23.67
C LEU A 2 22.74 17.43 -24.98
N THR A 3 22.32 16.16 -24.96
CA THR A 3 21.73 15.51 -26.13
C THR A 3 20.31 16.02 -26.34
N ARG A 4 20.08 16.60 -27.53
CA ARG A 4 18.82 17.17 -27.99
C ARG A 4 17.74 16.09 -28.03
N ILE A 5 16.60 16.36 -27.41
CA ILE A 5 15.38 15.58 -27.61
C ILE A 5 14.89 15.87 -29.03
N HIS A 6 14.80 14.83 -29.87
CA HIS A 6 14.26 14.95 -31.22
C HIS A 6 12.78 15.40 -31.18
N PRO A 7 12.38 16.44 -31.94
CA PRO A 7 11.04 17.04 -31.87
C PRO A 7 9.89 16.05 -32.11
N GLU A 8 10.12 15.02 -32.92
CA GLU A 8 9.13 13.99 -33.26
C GLU A 8 8.76 13.08 -32.09
N ASN A 9 9.62 12.95 -31.07
CA ASN A 9 9.34 12.15 -29.87
C ASN A 9 8.56 12.91 -28.79
N ARG A 10 8.37 14.22 -28.95
CA ARG A 10 7.58 15.05 -28.02
C ARG A 10 6.10 14.69 -28.03
N ALA A 11 5.58 14.24 -29.18
CA ALA A 11 4.17 13.88 -29.36
C ALA A 11 3.76 12.63 -28.55
N ALA A 12 4.66 11.66 -28.37
CA ALA A 12 4.39 10.44 -27.60
C ALA A 12 4.35 10.67 -26.08
N ILE A 13 5.04 11.71 -25.59
CA ILE A 13 5.08 12.08 -24.17
C ILE A 13 3.76 12.75 -23.73
N ASN A 14 3.05 13.41 -24.66
CA ASN A 14 1.86 14.23 -24.39
C ASN A 14 0.57 13.45 -24.11
N LYS A 15 0.60 12.11 -24.07
CA LYS A 15 -0.57 11.27 -23.73
C LYS A 15 -0.44 10.51 -22.41
N ILE A 16 0.47 10.92 -21.52
CA ILE A 16 0.48 10.38 -20.17
C ILE A 16 -0.43 11.25 -19.30
N SER A 17 -1.67 10.82 -19.09
CA SER A 17 -2.57 11.51 -18.16
C SER A 17 -1.97 11.50 -16.75
N ALA A 18 -2.08 12.60 -16.00
CA ALA A 18 -1.48 12.73 -14.66
C ALA A 18 -1.85 11.59 -13.68
N SER A 19 -2.94 10.86 -13.94
CA SER A 19 -3.35 9.63 -13.25
C SER A 19 -2.45 8.40 -13.49
N GLN A 20 -1.51 8.45 -14.44
CA GLN A 20 -0.66 7.32 -14.86
C GLN A 20 0.77 7.33 -14.28
N LEU A 21 1.19 8.46 -13.67
CA LEU A 21 2.53 8.64 -13.12
C LEU A 21 2.60 8.06 -11.68
N CYS A 22 2.79 6.74 -11.55
CA CYS A 22 3.28 6.14 -10.29
C CYS A 22 4.80 6.36 -10.24
N GLY A 23 5.29 7.01 -9.19
CA GLY A 23 6.71 7.30 -8.97
C GLY A 23 7.14 8.71 -9.35
N LYS A 24 8.20 9.21 -8.71
CA LYS A 24 8.86 10.49 -9.04
C LYS A 24 10.00 10.35 -10.06
N GLY A 25 10.21 9.15 -10.62
CA GLY A 25 11.34 8.86 -11.48
C GLY A 25 11.08 7.75 -12.48
N CYS A 26 11.95 7.65 -13.48
CA CYS A 26 11.94 6.60 -14.49
C CYS A 26 13.37 6.12 -14.75
N VAL A 27 13.49 4.89 -15.23
CA VAL A 27 14.73 4.36 -15.81
C VAL A 27 14.63 4.55 -17.31
N ILE A 28 15.65 5.16 -17.89
CA ILE A 28 15.76 5.36 -19.33
C ILE A 28 16.82 4.37 -19.82
N HIS A 29 16.45 3.54 -20.79
CA HIS A 29 17.36 2.64 -21.47
C HIS A 29 17.42 3.05 -22.95
N ILE A 30 18.61 3.42 -23.41
CA ILE A 30 18.89 3.78 -24.80
C ILE A 30 19.59 2.58 -25.43
N ASN A 31 19.00 2.02 -26.48
CA ASN A 31 19.66 1.01 -27.29
C ASN A 31 20.33 1.73 -28.47
N GLU A 32 21.66 1.70 -28.51
CA GLU A 32 22.45 2.38 -29.54
C GLU A 32 22.38 1.67 -30.91
N GLU A 33 22.22 0.34 -30.93
CA GLU A 33 22.14 -0.46 -32.16
C GLU A 33 20.80 -0.27 -32.88
N THR A 34 19.71 -0.16 -32.13
CA THR A 34 18.36 0.00 -32.70
C THR A 34 17.86 1.45 -32.71
N GLY A 35 18.59 2.37 -32.08
CA GLY A 35 18.18 3.76 -31.86
C GLY A 35 16.96 3.94 -30.95
N THR A 36 16.46 2.88 -30.31
CA THR A 36 15.24 2.95 -29.49
C THR A 36 15.50 3.46 -28.09
N THR A 37 14.61 4.32 -27.58
CA THR A 37 14.63 4.80 -26.18
C THR A 37 13.44 4.22 -25.41
N ASN A 38 13.72 3.41 -24.40
CA ASN A 38 12.72 2.82 -23.52
C ASN A 38 12.67 3.60 -22.21
N VAL A 39 11.49 4.11 -21.87
CA VAL A 39 11.24 4.83 -20.60
C VAL A 39 10.38 3.96 -19.69
N ILE A 40 10.95 3.53 -18.57
CA ILE A 40 10.28 2.63 -17.61
C ILE A 40 10.01 3.40 -16.32
N PRO A 41 8.75 3.67 -15.94
CA PRO A 41 8.43 4.38 -14.70
C PRO A 41 8.77 3.54 -13.47
N LEU A 42 9.43 4.14 -12.48
CA LEU A 42 9.73 3.51 -11.21
C LEU A 42 8.48 3.50 -10.32
N ARG A 43 8.04 2.33 -9.87
CA ARG A 43 6.88 2.23 -8.96
C ARG A 43 7.23 2.77 -7.58
N CYS A 44 6.41 3.66 -7.02
CA CYS A 44 6.59 4.17 -5.64
C CYS A 44 6.31 3.11 -4.56
N LYS A 45 5.58 2.04 -4.90
CA LYS A 45 5.21 0.94 -3.99
C LYS A 45 4.49 1.40 -2.70
N THR A 46 3.76 2.51 -2.74
CA THR A 46 2.94 2.99 -1.62
C THR A 46 1.48 2.56 -1.75
N TRP A 47 0.82 2.32 -0.61
CA TRP A 47 -0.61 2.01 -0.55
C TRP A 47 -1.51 3.19 -0.93
N SER A 48 -1.04 4.43 -0.75
CA SER A 48 -1.74 5.65 -1.14
C SER A 48 -1.75 5.89 -2.66
N CYS A 49 -0.89 5.22 -3.42
CA CYS A 49 -0.84 5.40 -4.87
C CYS A 49 -1.90 4.55 -5.57
N HIS A 50 -2.79 5.20 -6.35
CA HIS A 50 -3.87 4.53 -7.08
C HIS A 50 -3.44 3.32 -7.94
N ARG A 51 -2.29 3.42 -8.63
CA ARG A 51 -1.78 2.34 -9.49
C ARG A 51 -1.11 1.24 -8.66
N CYS A 52 -0.26 1.65 -7.73
CA CYS A 52 0.62 0.77 -7.01
C CYS A 52 -0.14 0.01 -5.89
N SER A 53 -1.20 0.59 -5.32
CA SER A 53 -2.10 -0.03 -4.33
C SER A 53 -2.82 -1.27 -4.86
N LYS A 54 -3.31 -1.26 -6.11
CA LYS A 54 -3.98 -2.41 -6.73
C LYS A 54 -3.06 -3.64 -6.79
N THR A 55 -1.81 -3.42 -7.19
CA THR A 55 -0.80 -4.49 -7.24
C THR A 55 -0.45 -4.99 -5.84
N LEU A 56 -0.26 -4.07 -4.88
CA LEU A 56 0.03 -4.42 -3.49
C LEU A 56 -1.11 -5.21 -2.85
N ARG A 57 -2.37 -4.81 -3.07
CA ARG A 57 -3.58 -5.51 -2.62
C ARG A 57 -3.60 -6.94 -3.13
N ASN A 58 -3.43 -7.14 -4.44
CA ASN A 58 -3.43 -8.48 -5.03
C ASN A 58 -2.31 -9.36 -4.47
N ARG A 59 -1.11 -8.80 -4.29
CA ARG A 59 0.01 -9.51 -3.66
C ARG A 59 -0.30 -9.86 -2.20
N TRP A 60 -0.90 -8.96 -1.44
CA TRP A 60 -1.27 -9.18 -0.05
C TRP A 60 -2.34 -10.26 0.10
N ILE A 61 -3.40 -10.21 -0.70
CA ILE A 61 -4.45 -11.24 -0.74
C ILE A 61 -3.85 -12.62 -1.04
N ARG A 62 -2.99 -12.74 -2.06
CA ARG A 62 -2.32 -14.01 -2.40
C ARG A 62 -1.49 -14.56 -1.23
N ARG A 63 -0.81 -13.70 -0.48
CA ARG A 63 -0.04 -14.11 0.71
C ARG A 63 -0.94 -14.64 1.81
N ILE A 64 -2.07 -13.99 2.07
CA ILE A 64 -3.04 -14.44 3.08
C ILE A 64 -3.62 -15.81 2.68
N ILE A 65 -4.06 -15.96 1.43
CA ILE A 65 -4.59 -17.22 0.91
C ILE A 65 -3.55 -18.34 1.04
N ALA A 66 -2.30 -18.08 0.67
CA ALA A 66 -1.23 -19.05 0.79
C ALA A 66 -0.90 -19.42 2.25
N ALA A 67 -1.01 -18.46 3.17
CA ALA A 67 -0.74 -18.68 4.59
C ALA A 67 -1.82 -19.49 5.31
N LYS A 68 -3.03 -19.62 4.74
CA LYS A 68 -4.16 -20.40 5.28
C LYS A 68 -4.35 -20.20 6.80
N PRO A 69 -4.70 -18.99 7.26
CA PRO A 69 -4.91 -18.74 8.68
C PRO A 69 -6.06 -19.60 9.22
N GLU A 70 -5.80 -20.37 10.28
CA GLU A 70 -6.77 -21.33 10.86
C GLU A 70 -7.51 -20.77 12.09
N ARG A 71 -7.02 -19.66 12.65
CA ARG A 71 -7.53 -19.09 13.90
C ARG A 71 -7.83 -17.60 13.75
N TRP A 72 -8.91 -17.17 14.38
CA TRP A 72 -9.37 -15.79 14.39
C TRP A 72 -9.33 -15.24 15.81
N MET A 73 -8.88 -14.00 15.95
CA MET A 73 -8.91 -13.25 17.19
C MET A 73 -9.34 -11.83 16.86
N THR A 74 -10.32 -11.32 17.61
CA THR A 74 -10.86 -9.98 17.41
C THR A 74 -10.53 -9.14 18.62
N LEU A 75 -9.85 -8.00 18.40
CA LEU A 75 -9.78 -6.94 19.41
C LEU A 75 -10.90 -5.95 19.10
N THR A 76 -11.80 -5.78 20.05
CA THR A 76 -12.91 -4.84 19.96
C THR A 76 -12.68 -3.72 20.96
N MET A 77 -12.76 -2.48 20.50
CA MET A 77 -12.74 -1.33 21.40
C MET A 77 -14.08 -1.23 22.14
N PRO A 78 -14.09 -0.91 23.44
CA PRO A 78 -15.34 -0.69 24.16
C PRO A 78 -16.11 0.50 23.56
N PRO A 79 -17.46 0.49 23.56
CA PRO A 79 -18.29 1.49 22.89
C PRO A 79 -18.09 2.94 23.35
N ALA A 80 -17.52 3.13 24.54
CA ALA A 80 -17.30 4.44 25.15
C ALA A 80 -15.90 5.04 24.86
N ALA A 81 -15.11 4.43 23.95
CA ALA A 81 -13.68 4.70 23.86
C ALA A 81 -13.27 6.00 23.14
N GLY A 82 -14.13 6.64 22.33
CA GLY A 82 -13.74 7.91 21.75
C GLY A 82 -14.72 8.55 20.79
N GLU A 83 -14.67 9.89 20.80
CA GLU A 83 -15.27 10.76 19.78
C GLU A 83 -14.40 10.84 18.51
N ASN A 84 -13.17 10.30 18.57
CA ASN A 84 -12.17 10.37 17.50
C ASN A 84 -11.66 8.97 17.09
N THR A 85 -12.25 8.47 16.03
CA THR A 85 -11.94 7.20 15.36
C THR A 85 -10.45 6.99 15.08
N GLU A 86 -9.70 8.04 14.70
CA GLU A 86 -8.26 7.92 14.41
C GLU A 86 -7.43 7.68 15.69
N LEU A 87 -7.78 8.37 16.78
CA LEU A 87 -7.12 8.17 18.07
C LEU A 87 -7.38 6.76 18.60
N ASP A 88 -8.61 6.26 18.44
CA ASP A 88 -8.97 4.91 18.86
C ASP A 88 -8.25 3.84 18.05
N PHE A 89 -8.04 4.06 16.74
CA PHE A 89 -7.21 3.17 15.93
C PHE A 89 -5.77 3.12 16.40
N ARG A 90 -5.18 4.26 16.79
CA ARG A 90 -3.81 4.28 17.33
C ARG A 90 -3.73 3.52 18.64
N ARG A 91 -4.68 3.75 19.57
CA ARG A 91 -4.77 3.01 20.83
C ARG A 91 -4.89 1.50 20.61
N MET A 92 -5.72 1.08 19.65
CA MET A 92 -5.88 -0.32 19.31
C MET A 92 -4.60 -0.91 18.68
N GLN A 93 -3.90 -0.15 17.85
CA GLN A 93 -2.60 -0.55 17.30
C GLN A 93 -1.56 -0.73 18.41
N ASP A 94 -1.45 0.22 19.35
CA ASP A 94 -0.51 0.13 20.47
C ASP A 94 -0.82 -1.08 21.37
N ALA A 95 -2.11 -1.33 21.64
CA ALA A 95 -2.55 -2.50 22.40
C ALA A 95 -2.23 -3.81 21.68
N TRP A 96 -2.42 -3.86 20.35
CA TRP A 96 -2.07 -5.01 19.52
C TRP A 96 -0.57 -5.30 19.56
N GLU A 97 0.28 -4.28 19.44
CA GLU A 97 1.73 -4.44 19.49
C GLU A 97 2.18 -5.03 20.83
N LYS A 98 1.62 -4.54 21.96
CA LYS A 98 1.86 -5.11 23.29
C LYS A 98 1.42 -6.57 23.39
N LEU A 99 0.25 -6.91 22.86
CA LEU A 99 -0.26 -8.27 22.84
C LEU A 99 0.65 -9.21 22.01
N VAL A 100 1.09 -8.77 20.83
CA VAL A 100 2.00 -9.56 19.98
C VAL A 100 3.32 -9.85 20.70
N VAL A 101 3.87 -8.85 21.41
CA VAL A 101 5.08 -9.03 22.22
C VAL A 101 4.86 -10.06 23.32
N ALA A 102 3.78 -9.92 24.09
CA ALA A 102 3.44 -10.87 25.15
C ALA A 102 3.24 -12.29 24.60
N ILE A 103 2.57 -12.44 23.45
CA ILE A 103 2.38 -13.74 22.81
C ILE A 103 3.71 -14.35 22.40
N ARG A 104 4.60 -13.55 21.80
CA ARG A 104 5.92 -14.03 21.35
C ARG A 104 6.81 -14.46 22.50
N ILE A 105 6.78 -13.74 23.61
CA ILE A 105 7.52 -14.10 24.82
C ILE A 105 7.02 -15.42 25.39
N ARG A 106 5.70 -15.60 25.48
CA ARG A 106 5.10 -16.76 26.17
C ARG A 106 5.00 -18.02 25.31
N TRP A 107 4.74 -17.88 24.02
CA TRP A 107 4.44 -19.00 23.12
C TRP A 107 5.32 -19.05 21.85
N GLY A 108 6.26 -18.12 21.70
CA GLY A 108 7.19 -18.09 20.58
C GLY A 108 6.68 -17.38 19.32
N LYS A 109 7.44 -17.51 18.23
CA LYS A 109 7.16 -16.79 16.98
C LYS A 109 5.85 -17.29 16.35
N PHE A 110 5.03 -16.36 15.88
CA PHE A 110 3.81 -16.67 15.13
C PHE A 110 3.63 -15.68 13.97
N GLN A 111 2.83 -16.09 12.99
CA GLN A 111 2.42 -15.26 11.86
C GLN A 111 0.97 -14.83 12.07
N TYR A 112 0.66 -13.59 11.69
CA TYR A 112 -0.69 -13.07 11.77
C TYR A 112 -0.96 -12.10 10.63
N VAL A 113 -2.24 -11.95 10.31
CA VAL A 113 -2.76 -10.85 9.51
C VAL A 113 -3.65 -10.01 10.41
N ALA A 114 -3.37 -8.71 10.52
CA ALA A 114 -4.23 -7.78 11.21
C ALA A 114 -5.15 -7.11 10.18
N ILE A 115 -6.46 -7.24 10.37
CA ILE A 115 -7.48 -6.60 9.55
C ILE A 115 -8.17 -5.57 10.42
N ARG A 116 -8.27 -4.34 9.93
CA ARG A 116 -9.03 -3.27 10.60
C ARG A 116 -10.44 -3.29 10.06
N GLU A 117 -11.42 -3.40 10.95
CA GLU A 117 -12.83 -3.32 10.61
C GLU A 117 -13.44 -2.07 11.27
N ILE A 118 -14.09 -1.23 10.47
CA ILE A 118 -14.85 -0.09 10.99
C ILE A 118 -16.25 -0.60 11.33
N GLN A 119 -16.56 -0.67 12.62
CA GLN A 119 -17.90 -1.09 13.05
C GLN A 119 -18.89 0.07 12.88
N LYS A 120 -20.04 -0.21 12.25
CA LYS A 120 -21.10 0.79 11.99
C LYS A 120 -21.86 1.27 13.23
N ARG A 121 -21.71 0.62 14.40
CA ARG A 121 -22.41 1.00 15.63
C ARG A 121 -21.51 1.87 16.51
N GLY A 122 -21.56 3.17 16.22
CA GLY A 122 -20.89 4.22 17.01
C GLY A 122 -20.27 5.30 16.12
N LYS A 123 -21.11 6.04 15.36
CA LYS A 123 -20.80 7.25 14.57
C LYS A 123 -19.38 7.34 13.97
N GLY A 124 -19.21 6.76 12.80
CA GLY A 124 -18.04 6.98 11.94
C GLY A 124 -18.45 6.95 10.48
N GLU A 125 -19.23 7.93 10.05
CA GLU A 125 -19.36 8.20 8.61
C GLU A 125 -18.06 8.83 8.13
N PHE A 126 -17.28 8.08 7.35
CA PHE A 126 -16.42 8.68 6.35
C PHE A 126 -16.90 8.22 4.99
N ARG A 127 -17.60 9.12 4.27
CA ARG A 127 -17.83 8.96 2.84
C ARG A 127 -16.49 9.18 2.12
N PRO A 128 -16.22 8.40 1.05
CA PRO A 128 -14.94 8.40 0.34
C PRO A 128 -14.54 9.76 -0.22
#